data_AF-A0A2S3HC82-F1
#
_entry.id   AF-A0A2S3HC82-F1
#
_cell.length_a   1.000
_cell.length_b   1.000
_cell.length_c   1.000
_cell.angle_alpha   90.00
_cell.angle_beta   90.00
_cell.angle_gamma   90.00
#
_symmetry.space_group_name_H-M   'P 1'
#
loop_
_entity.id
_entity.type
_entity.pdbx_description
1 polymer ?
#
loop_
_entity_poly.entity_id
_entity_poly.type
_entity_poly.pdbx_seq_one_letter_code
_entity_poly.pdbx_strand_id
1 'polypeptide(L)'
;MRLSVVLLVVALLCLGGGGLVAASTDFNFPAVFNFGDSNSDTGGRVAAGFESILPPYGSTFFGGPAGRFCDGRLILDFLMEAMDIPFLNTYLDSLGTPNFRTGVNFAQAGCSVTPANPTSVSPFSFGLQIKQFFAFKNKVTKLLSKGDMYRRYIPQEDYFSEGLYMFDIGQNDLAGQFYSKTEDQVIASIPTILLEFETGLKELYAQGARKFWIHNTGPLGCLPQNIALFGKDPTLLDELHCVARHNRAAKLFNLQLHALCTKLRGEFSGASITYVDIHTIKYSLIANYSRYAL
;
A
#
# COMPACT_ATOMS: atom_id res chain seq x y z
N MET A 1 11.81 -20.63 35.34
CA MET A 1 12.23 -19.42 36.08
C MET A 1 13.63 -19.02 35.63
N ARG A 2 13.74 -18.31 34.51
CA ARG A 2 14.94 -17.63 33.96
C ARG A 2 14.56 -17.08 32.57
N LEU A 3 13.83 -15.98 32.57
CA LEU A 3 13.54 -15.16 31.39
C LEU A 3 13.41 -13.71 31.85
N SER A 4 14.50 -13.13 32.37
CA SER A 4 14.48 -11.79 32.98
C SER A 4 15.76 -10.99 32.74
N VAL A 5 16.59 -11.36 31.76
CA VAL A 5 17.92 -10.72 31.60
C VAL A 5 18.15 -10.07 30.22
N VAL A 6 17.21 -10.15 29.26
CA VAL A 6 17.41 -9.53 27.93
C VAL A 6 16.65 -8.20 27.74
N LEU A 7 15.83 -7.78 28.70
CA LEU A 7 15.07 -6.52 28.60
C LEU A 7 15.84 -5.26 29.09
N LEU A 8 17.12 -5.38 29.46
CA LEU A 8 17.86 -4.29 30.12
C LEU A 8 18.83 -3.49 29.23
N VAL A 9 18.85 -3.71 27.89
CA VAL A 9 19.78 -2.99 26.99
C VAL A 9 19.14 -1.83 26.23
N VAL A 10 17.80 -1.66 26.27
CA VAL A 10 17.12 -0.53 25.59
C VAL A 10 16.80 0.64 26.55
N ALA A 11 16.98 0.47 27.86
CA ALA A 11 16.56 1.46 28.86
C ALA A 11 17.63 2.49 29.30
N LEU A 12 18.85 2.48 28.73
CA LEU A 12 19.98 3.27 29.26
C LEU A 12 20.47 4.42 28.36
N LEU A 13 19.61 4.95 27.49
CA LEU A 13 19.87 6.20 26.74
C LEU A 13 18.86 7.33 27.03
N CYS A 14 17.98 7.18 28.03
CA CYS A 14 16.95 8.19 28.35
C CYS A 14 17.16 8.92 29.68
N LEU A 15 18.42 9.15 30.09
CA LEU A 15 18.73 10.05 31.20
C LEU A 15 19.17 11.41 30.64
N GLY A 16 18.20 12.17 30.13
CA GLY A 16 18.43 13.53 29.64
C GLY A 16 17.20 14.18 29.02
N GLY A 17 16.30 14.69 29.86
CA GLY A 17 15.40 15.81 29.53
C GLY A 17 14.18 15.53 28.64
N GLY A 18 12.98 15.57 29.25
CA GLY A 18 11.69 15.66 28.56
C GLY A 18 10.98 14.33 28.46
N GLY A 19 9.99 14.10 29.33
CA GLY A 19 9.08 12.96 29.21
C GLY A 19 8.29 13.08 27.91
N LEU A 20 8.75 12.38 26.87
CA LEU A 20 7.86 11.93 25.79
C LEU A 20 6.93 10.91 26.43
N VAL A 21 5.71 11.34 26.75
CA VAL A 21 4.59 10.41 26.88
C VAL A 21 4.58 9.65 25.57
N ALA A 22 5.00 8.38 25.59
CA ALA A 22 4.72 7.48 24.50
C ALA A 22 3.20 7.41 24.42
N ALA A 23 2.60 8.23 23.55
CA ALA A 23 1.22 8.05 23.17
C ALA A 23 1.15 6.59 22.69
N SER A 24 0.42 5.73 23.41
CA SER A 24 0.15 4.41 22.87
C SER A 24 -0.58 4.66 21.56
N THR A 25 0.07 4.39 20.43
CA THR A 25 -0.60 4.40 19.15
C THR A 25 -1.59 3.26 19.20
N ASP A 26 -2.85 3.60 19.48
CA ASP A 26 -3.93 2.63 19.52
C ASP A 26 -4.23 2.21 18.07
N PHE A 27 -3.60 1.11 17.66
CA PHE A 27 -3.77 0.49 16.35
C PHE A 27 -5.04 -0.38 16.29
N ASN A 28 -6.11 0.09 16.93
CA ASN A 28 -7.36 -0.63 17.02
C ASN A 28 -8.33 -0.19 15.92
N PHE A 29 -8.37 -0.97 14.85
CA PHE A 29 -9.32 -0.79 13.75
C PHE A 29 -10.17 -2.05 13.60
N PRO A 30 -11.51 -1.93 13.49
CA PRO A 30 -12.37 -3.10 13.37
C PRO A 30 -12.26 -3.78 11.99
N ALA A 31 -11.83 -3.04 10.97
CA ALA A 31 -11.58 -3.56 9.64
C ALA A 31 -10.53 -2.74 8.88
N VAL A 32 -9.92 -3.36 7.87
CA VAL A 32 -8.99 -2.72 6.94
C VAL A 32 -9.43 -2.91 5.49
N PHE A 33 -9.53 -1.83 4.74
CA PHE A 33 -9.83 -1.82 3.31
C PHE A 33 -8.59 -1.35 2.56
N ASN A 34 -7.89 -2.27 1.89
CA ASN A 34 -6.62 -1.97 1.24
C ASN A 34 -6.78 -1.78 -0.28
N PHE A 35 -6.13 -0.76 -0.81
CA PHE A 35 -6.07 -0.42 -2.23
C PHE A 35 -4.60 -0.28 -2.62
N GLY A 36 -4.23 -0.67 -3.83
CA GLY A 36 -2.82 -0.64 -4.18
C GLY A 36 -2.41 -1.40 -5.41
N ASP A 37 -1.10 -1.56 -5.53
CA ASP A 37 -0.47 -2.37 -6.57
C ASP A 37 0.17 -3.65 -6.01
N SER A 38 1.23 -4.14 -6.67
CA SER A 38 1.97 -5.35 -6.30
C SER A 38 2.59 -5.30 -4.91
N ASN A 39 2.85 -4.10 -4.36
CA ASN A 39 3.42 -3.94 -3.01
C ASN A 39 2.48 -4.44 -1.92
N SER A 40 1.17 -4.50 -2.20
CA SER A 40 0.15 -4.95 -1.26
C SER A 40 -0.81 -6.00 -1.83
N ASP A 41 -0.53 -6.55 -3.01
CA ASP A 41 -1.37 -7.56 -3.66
C ASP A 41 -1.26 -8.93 -2.97
N THR A 42 -2.37 -9.36 -2.35
CA THR A 42 -2.49 -10.63 -1.62
C THR A 42 -2.92 -11.82 -2.49
N GLY A 43 -2.89 -11.68 -3.82
CA GLY A 43 -3.31 -12.71 -4.77
C GLY A 43 -4.39 -12.29 -5.75
N GLY A 44 -4.78 -11.01 -5.77
CA GLY A 44 -5.83 -10.46 -6.63
C GLY A 44 -5.52 -10.59 -8.11
N ARG A 45 -4.28 -10.35 -8.54
CA ARG A 45 -3.89 -10.53 -9.95
C ARG A 45 -3.96 -11.98 -10.41
N VAL A 46 -3.61 -12.93 -9.53
CA VAL A 46 -3.73 -14.37 -9.79
C VAL A 46 -5.19 -14.81 -9.78
N ALA A 47 -5.99 -14.37 -8.80
CA ALA A 47 -7.42 -14.67 -8.72
C ALA A 47 -8.20 -14.13 -9.93
N ALA A 48 -7.74 -13.00 -10.49
CA ALA A 48 -8.26 -12.45 -11.74
C ALA A 48 -7.90 -13.25 -13.00
N GLY A 49 -6.99 -14.24 -12.90
CA GLY A 49 -6.57 -15.09 -14.00
C GLY A 49 -5.56 -14.45 -14.96
N PHE A 50 -4.91 -13.35 -14.58
CA PHE A 50 -3.95 -12.66 -15.46
C PHE A 50 -2.58 -13.33 -15.51
N GLU A 51 -2.20 -14.06 -14.46
CA GLU A 51 -0.94 -14.77 -14.40
C GLU A 51 -0.96 -15.89 -13.37
N SER A 52 0.11 -16.69 -13.39
CA SER A 52 0.41 -17.65 -12.33
C SER A 52 1.74 -17.30 -11.69
N ILE A 53 1.76 -17.23 -10.37
CA ILE A 53 2.96 -17.00 -9.59
C ILE A 53 3.60 -18.35 -9.27
N LEU A 54 4.89 -18.50 -9.56
CA LEU A 54 5.67 -19.74 -9.40
C LEU A 54 6.74 -19.60 -8.31
N PRO A 55 7.42 -20.66 -7.86
CA PRO A 55 8.58 -20.50 -6.98
C PRO A 55 9.63 -19.54 -7.59
N PRO A 56 10.32 -18.70 -6.78
CA PRO A 56 10.46 -18.78 -5.32
C PRO A 56 9.41 -17.99 -4.51
N TYR A 57 8.38 -17.43 -5.14
CA TYR A 57 7.34 -16.66 -4.44
C TYR A 57 6.65 -17.50 -3.34
N GLY A 58 6.44 -16.89 -2.17
CA GLY A 58 5.84 -17.50 -0.98
C GLY A 58 6.69 -18.56 -0.23
N SER A 59 7.91 -18.85 -0.67
CA SER A 59 8.80 -19.86 -0.07
C SER A 59 9.20 -19.62 1.39
N THR A 60 9.29 -18.38 1.87
CA THR A 60 9.80 -18.05 3.22
C THR A 60 8.74 -18.09 4.32
N PHE A 61 7.45 -17.99 3.97
CA PHE A 61 6.37 -17.96 4.96
C PHE A 61 5.20 -18.89 4.63
N PHE A 62 4.74 -18.91 3.38
CA PHE A 62 3.57 -19.68 2.97
C PHE A 62 3.92 -21.12 2.54
N GLY A 63 5.21 -21.43 2.37
CA GLY A 63 5.69 -22.75 1.95
C GLY A 63 5.50 -23.04 0.45
N GLY A 64 5.06 -22.05 -0.33
CA GLY A 64 4.82 -22.15 -1.76
C GLY A 64 4.09 -20.90 -2.29
N PRO A 65 3.85 -20.80 -3.62
CA PRO A 65 3.23 -19.63 -4.21
C PRO A 65 1.86 -19.30 -3.62
N ALA A 66 1.76 -18.12 -2.98
CA ALA A 66 0.52 -17.61 -2.38
C ALA A 66 -0.11 -16.47 -3.21
N GLY A 67 0.22 -16.38 -4.50
CA GLY A 67 -0.25 -15.32 -5.41
C GLY A 67 0.35 -13.94 -5.16
N ARG A 68 1.37 -13.83 -4.31
CA ARG A 68 2.00 -12.57 -3.89
C ARG A 68 3.30 -12.34 -4.63
N PHE A 69 3.61 -11.08 -4.95
CA PHE A 69 4.86 -10.65 -5.58
C PHE A 69 6.02 -10.52 -4.57
N CYS A 70 6.11 -11.48 -3.65
CA CYS A 70 7.12 -11.57 -2.62
C CYS A 70 7.40 -13.06 -2.32
N ASP A 71 8.59 -13.37 -1.83
CA ASP A 71 8.94 -14.70 -1.33
C ASP A 71 8.21 -15.06 -0.03
N GLY A 72 7.48 -14.13 0.59
CA GLY A 72 6.68 -14.39 1.79
C GLY A 72 5.65 -13.31 2.05
N ARG A 73 5.73 -12.71 3.24
CA ARG A 73 4.79 -11.69 3.73
C ARG A 73 5.05 -10.33 3.09
N LEU A 74 3.98 -9.60 2.81
CA LEU A 74 3.98 -8.20 2.38
C LEU A 74 4.03 -7.27 3.60
N ILE A 75 4.39 -6.00 3.40
CA ILE A 75 4.28 -4.95 4.43
C ILE A 75 2.88 -4.93 5.04
N LEU A 76 1.85 -5.13 4.21
CA LEU A 76 0.45 -5.23 4.64
C LEU A 76 0.23 -6.32 5.70
N ASP A 77 0.83 -7.50 5.56
CA ASP A 77 0.64 -8.60 6.51
C ASP A 77 1.27 -8.30 7.87
N PHE A 78 2.46 -7.69 7.88
CA PHE A 78 3.10 -7.24 9.12
C PHE A 78 2.27 -6.17 9.83
N LEU A 79 1.62 -5.28 9.07
CA LEU A 79 0.71 -4.30 9.63
C LEU A 79 -0.56 -4.96 10.18
N MET A 80 -1.12 -5.96 9.50
CA MET A 80 -2.27 -6.71 10.00
C MET A 80 -1.93 -7.43 11.31
N GLU A 81 -0.76 -8.07 11.37
CA GLU A 81 -0.25 -8.72 12.59
C GLU A 81 -0.08 -7.72 13.74
N ALA A 82 0.46 -6.52 13.48
CA ALA A 82 0.59 -5.47 14.48
C ALA A 82 -0.75 -4.89 14.98
N MET A 83 -1.84 -5.09 14.23
CA MET A 83 -3.20 -4.70 14.58
C MET A 83 -4.02 -5.85 15.18
N ASP A 84 -3.44 -7.05 15.35
CA ASP A 84 -4.13 -8.28 15.73
C ASP A 84 -5.30 -8.64 14.77
N ILE A 85 -5.17 -8.29 13.49
CA ILE A 85 -6.13 -8.57 12.42
C ILE A 85 -5.61 -9.74 11.55
N PRO A 86 -6.45 -10.71 11.16
CA PRO A 86 -6.06 -11.73 10.19
C PRO A 86 -5.60 -11.14 8.85
N PHE A 87 -4.75 -11.85 8.12
CA PHE A 87 -4.31 -11.39 6.79
C PHE A 87 -5.51 -11.18 5.86
N LEU A 88 -5.47 -10.08 5.10
CA LEU A 88 -6.57 -9.71 4.23
C LEU A 88 -6.68 -10.67 3.04
N ASN A 89 -7.90 -11.11 2.79
CA ASN A 89 -8.24 -11.84 1.57
C ASN A 89 -8.44 -10.87 0.40
N THR A 90 -8.05 -11.28 -0.80
CA THR A 90 -8.30 -10.49 -2.01
C THR A 90 -9.79 -10.49 -2.39
N TYR A 91 -10.28 -9.36 -2.90
CA TYR A 91 -11.67 -9.20 -3.34
C TYR A 91 -12.10 -10.19 -4.43
N LEU A 92 -11.17 -10.62 -5.30
CA LEU A 92 -11.48 -11.47 -6.45
C LEU A 92 -11.42 -12.97 -6.16
N ASP A 93 -11.09 -13.38 -4.94
CA ASP A 93 -11.06 -14.80 -4.62
C ASP A 93 -12.48 -15.39 -4.61
N SER A 94 -12.68 -16.47 -5.38
CA SER A 94 -14.00 -17.00 -5.71
C SER A 94 -14.32 -18.33 -5.01
N LEU A 95 -13.30 -19.07 -4.55
CA LEU A 95 -13.45 -20.40 -3.97
C LEU A 95 -12.78 -20.46 -2.58
N GLY A 96 -13.51 -21.00 -1.61
CA GLY A 96 -13.13 -21.02 -0.20
C GLY A 96 -14.10 -20.21 0.65
N THR A 97 -13.87 -20.17 1.96
CA THR A 97 -14.52 -19.20 2.86
C THR A 97 -13.57 -18.03 3.11
N PRO A 98 -13.37 -17.11 2.14
CA PRO A 98 -12.67 -15.88 2.45
C PRO A 98 -13.50 -15.17 3.52
N ASN A 99 -12.88 -14.99 4.68
CA ASN A 99 -13.46 -14.24 5.77
C ASN A 99 -13.09 -12.78 5.54
N PHE A 100 -14.09 -11.97 5.19
CA PHE A 100 -13.94 -10.53 5.00
C PHE A 100 -14.36 -9.73 6.22
N ARG A 101 -14.65 -10.38 7.37
CA ARG A 101 -15.19 -9.74 8.56
C ARG A 101 -14.36 -8.54 9.02
N THR A 102 -13.04 -8.67 8.94
CA THR A 102 -12.08 -7.64 9.38
C THR A 102 -11.45 -6.89 8.20
N GLY A 103 -12.02 -6.97 7.01
CA GLY A 103 -11.52 -6.24 5.86
C GLY A 103 -11.37 -7.06 4.58
N VAL A 104 -10.90 -6.37 3.55
CA VAL A 104 -10.73 -6.91 2.20
C VAL A 104 -9.64 -6.12 1.48
N ASN A 105 -8.91 -6.81 0.61
CA ASN A 105 -7.86 -6.21 -0.19
C ASN A 105 -8.26 -6.13 -1.67
N PHE A 106 -8.32 -4.91 -2.19
CA PHE A 106 -8.60 -4.60 -3.59
C PHE A 106 -7.34 -4.39 -4.43
N ALA A 107 -6.14 -4.35 -3.79
CA ALA A 107 -4.88 -4.14 -4.48
C ALA A 107 -4.60 -5.25 -5.49
N GLN A 108 -4.02 -4.86 -6.62
CA GLN A 108 -3.65 -5.79 -7.70
C GLN A 108 -2.37 -5.34 -8.39
N ALA A 109 -1.49 -6.29 -8.65
CA ALA A 109 -0.19 -6.00 -9.21
C ALA A 109 -0.24 -5.29 -10.57
N GLY A 110 0.70 -4.35 -10.74
CA GLY A 110 0.79 -3.47 -11.91
C GLY A 110 -0.32 -2.43 -12.02
N CYS A 111 -1.19 -2.29 -11.02
CA CYS A 111 -2.24 -1.27 -11.01
C CYS A 111 -1.64 0.14 -10.99
N SER A 112 -2.25 1.02 -11.78
CA SER A 112 -1.98 2.46 -11.80
C SER A 112 -3.12 3.24 -11.17
N VAL A 113 -2.87 4.47 -10.73
CA VAL A 113 -3.94 5.40 -10.33
C VAL A 113 -4.78 5.76 -11.55
N THR A 114 -4.11 6.12 -12.64
CA THR A 114 -4.76 6.53 -13.89
C THR A 114 -5.51 5.37 -14.55
N PRO A 115 -6.56 5.65 -15.35
CA PRO A 115 -7.28 4.61 -16.08
C PRO A 115 -6.37 3.78 -16.98
N ALA A 116 -6.61 2.46 -16.99
CA ALA A 116 -5.90 1.56 -17.88
C ALA A 116 -6.19 1.89 -19.35
N ASN A 117 -5.18 1.73 -20.18
CA ASN A 117 -5.24 1.89 -21.63
C ASN A 117 -4.60 0.65 -22.31
N PRO A 118 -4.62 0.53 -23.65
CA PRO A 118 -4.14 -0.67 -24.34
C PRO A 118 -2.67 -1.05 -24.09
N THR A 119 -1.84 -0.14 -23.57
CA THR A 119 -0.43 -0.42 -23.23
C THR A 119 -0.20 -0.62 -21.73
N SER A 120 -1.25 -0.57 -20.91
CA SER A 120 -1.15 -0.79 -19.46
C SER A 120 -0.80 -2.24 -19.12
N VAL A 121 0.13 -2.41 -18.18
CA VAL A 121 0.57 -3.73 -17.65
C VAL A 121 -0.52 -4.42 -16.82
N SER A 122 -1.51 -3.66 -16.37
CA SER A 122 -2.69 -4.14 -15.66
C SER A 122 -3.93 -3.45 -16.21
N PRO A 123 -5.03 -4.18 -16.46
CA PRO A 123 -6.32 -3.55 -16.76
C PRO A 123 -7.00 -2.98 -15.52
N PHE A 124 -6.46 -3.25 -14.33
CA PHE A 124 -6.95 -2.70 -13.08
C PHE A 124 -6.33 -1.32 -12.85
N SER A 125 -7.20 -0.36 -12.54
CA SER A 125 -6.85 0.97 -12.10
C SER A 125 -7.40 1.25 -10.71
N PHE A 126 -6.92 2.30 -10.05
CA PHE A 126 -7.47 2.74 -8.76
C PHE A 126 -8.98 2.96 -8.84
N GLY A 127 -9.48 3.63 -9.89
CA GLY A 127 -10.91 3.80 -10.09
C GLY A 127 -11.70 2.49 -10.21
N LEU A 128 -11.10 1.42 -10.75
CA LEU A 128 -11.74 0.09 -10.73
C LEU A 128 -11.75 -0.52 -9.33
N GLN A 129 -10.67 -0.37 -8.56
CA GLN A 129 -10.64 -0.82 -7.16
C GLN A 129 -11.68 -0.09 -6.29
N ILE A 130 -11.90 1.20 -6.52
CA ILE A 130 -13.00 1.95 -5.87
C ILE A 130 -14.37 1.36 -6.22
N LYS A 131 -14.62 1.05 -7.50
CA LYS A 131 -15.87 0.39 -7.94
C LYS A 131 -16.04 -0.99 -7.32
N GLN A 132 -14.96 -1.76 -7.17
CA GLN A 132 -14.99 -3.04 -6.47
C GLN A 132 -15.36 -2.86 -5.00
N PHE A 133 -14.82 -1.84 -4.32
CA PHE A 133 -15.22 -1.49 -2.96
C PHE A 133 -16.70 -1.12 -2.86
N PHE A 134 -17.26 -0.35 -3.80
CA PHE A 134 -18.68 -0.02 -3.79
C PHE A 134 -19.56 -1.24 -4.01
N ALA A 135 -19.19 -2.12 -4.95
CA ALA A 135 -19.87 -3.39 -5.15
C ALA A 135 -19.81 -4.27 -3.90
N PHE A 136 -18.65 -4.35 -3.25
CA PHE A 136 -18.44 -5.07 -2.00
C PHE A 136 -19.34 -4.51 -0.89
N LYS A 137 -19.26 -3.21 -0.59
CA LYS A 137 -20.05 -2.54 0.44
C LYS A 137 -21.55 -2.74 0.23
N ASN A 138 -22.05 -2.52 -0.98
CA ASN A 138 -23.45 -2.73 -1.32
C ASN A 138 -23.90 -4.19 -1.09
N LYS A 139 -23.05 -5.16 -1.45
CA LYS A 139 -23.32 -6.57 -1.22
C LYS A 139 -23.33 -6.91 0.27
N VAL A 140 -22.40 -6.36 1.06
CA VAL A 140 -22.35 -6.52 2.52
C VAL A 140 -23.62 -5.98 3.16
N THR A 141 -24.01 -4.73 2.86
CA THR A 141 -25.25 -4.13 3.39
C THR A 141 -26.49 -4.96 3.06
N LYS A 142 -26.60 -5.46 1.82
CA LYS A 142 -27.70 -6.34 1.39
C LYS A 142 -27.71 -7.70 2.10
N LEU A 143 -26.55 -8.22 2.49
CA LEU A 143 -26.46 -9.48 3.22
C LEU A 143 -26.79 -9.29 4.70
N LEU A 144 -26.33 -8.19 5.31
CA LEU A 144 -26.67 -7.84 6.69
C LEU A 144 -28.18 -7.62 6.89
N SER A 145 -28.88 -7.04 5.90
CA SER A 145 -30.34 -6.85 5.97
C SER A 145 -31.15 -8.15 5.90
N LYS A 146 -30.52 -9.28 5.52
CA LYS A 146 -31.15 -10.60 5.48
C LYS A 146 -31.00 -11.39 6.79
N GLY A 147 -30.34 -10.82 7.79
CA GLY A 147 -30.17 -11.41 9.12
C GLY A 147 -28.76 -11.90 9.43
N ASP A 148 -28.60 -12.58 10.57
CA ASP A 148 -27.30 -12.74 11.23
C ASP A 148 -26.37 -13.80 10.63
N MET A 149 -26.87 -14.63 9.70
CA MET A 149 -26.13 -15.75 9.10
C MET A 149 -24.75 -15.33 8.56
N TYR A 150 -24.65 -14.14 7.99
CA TYR A 150 -23.45 -13.65 7.31
C TYR A 150 -22.51 -12.86 8.22
N ARG A 151 -22.97 -12.40 9.40
CA ARG A 151 -22.21 -11.48 10.27
C ARG A 151 -20.83 -12.00 10.69
N ARG A 152 -20.64 -13.32 10.71
CA ARG A 152 -19.36 -13.96 11.03
C ARG A 152 -18.31 -13.89 9.91
N TYR A 153 -18.72 -13.52 8.68
CA TYR A 153 -17.87 -13.56 7.49
C TYR A 153 -17.70 -12.21 6.79
N ILE A 154 -18.51 -11.21 7.11
CA ILE A 154 -18.50 -9.89 6.46
C ILE A 154 -18.41 -8.76 7.49
N PRO A 155 -17.90 -7.58 7.11
CA PRO A 155 -17.83 -6.43 8.01
C PRO A 155 -19.22 -6.02 8.52
N GLN A 156 -19.26 -5.45 9.72
CA GLN A 156 -20.46 -4.76 10.18
C GLN A 156 -20.59 -3.40 9.47
N GLU A 157 -21.76 -2.77 9.54
CA GLU A 157 -22.05 -1.54 8.79
C GLU A 157 -21.21 -0.33 9.28
N ASP A 158 -21.03 -0.22 10.59
CA ASP A 158 -20.16 0.76 11.27
C ASP A 158 -18.68 0.62 10.89
N TYR A 159 -18.23 -0.59 10.52
CA TYR A 159 -16.84 -0.83 10.14
C TYR A 159 -16.44 -0.05 8.88
N PHE A 160 -17.38 0.34 8.01
CA PHE A 160 -17.07 1.19 6.86
C PHE A 160 -16.69 2.63 7.27
N SER A 161 -17.20 3.14 8.39
CA SER A 161 -16.80 4.43 8.94
C SER A 161 -15.63 4.35 9.92
N GLU A 162 -15.49 3.22 10.61
CA GLU A 162 -14.47 3.04 11.65
C GLU A 162 -13.20 2.34 11.16
N GLY A 163 -13.26 1.68 10.00
CA GLY A 163 -12.13 0.94 9.43
C GLY A 163 -11.03 1.84 8.85
N LEU A 164 -9.85 1.24 8.71
CA LEU A 164 -8.68 1.87 8.11
C LEU A 164 -8.65 1.64 6.60
N TYR A 165 -8.45 2.70 5.83
CA TYR A 165 -8.32 2.66 4.38
C TYR A 165 -6.86 2.86 4.02
N MET A 166 -6.23 1.85 3.43
CA MET A 166 -4.78 1.84 3.13
C MET A 166 -4.51 1.95 1.63
N PHE A 167 -3.46 2.69 1.27
CA PHE A 167 -3.11 2.97 -0.13
C PHE A 167 -1.61 2.85 -0.37
N ASP A 168 -1.20 2.00 -1.31
CA ASP A 168 0.17 1.92 -1.87
C ASP A 168 0.06 1.81 -3.40
N ILE A 169 -0.03 2.97 -4.07
CA ILE A 169 -0.28 3.09 -5.51
C ILE A 169 0.35 4.37 -6.09
N GLY A 170 0.54 4.41 -7.41
CA GLY A 170 1.08 5.57 -8.15
C GLY A 170 2.47 5.35 -8.70
N GLN A 171 3.21 4.36 -8.18
CA GLN A 171 4.57 4.08 -8.67
C GLN A 171 4.56 3.56 -10.12
N ASN A 172 3.56 2.75 -10.50
CA ASN A 172 3.41 2.25 -11.87
C ASN A 172 3.08 3.38 -12.87
N ASP A 173 2.34 4.41 -12.46
CA ASP A 173 2.07 5.59 -13.29
C ASP A 173 3.36 6.31 -13.70
N LEU A 174 4.35 6.38 -12.79
CA LEU A 174 5.67 6.96 -13.09
C LEU A 174 6.54 5.98 -13.87
N ALA A 175 6.68 4.74 -13.38
CA ALA A 175 7.57 3.73 -13.94
C ALA A 175 7.25 3.42 -15.41
N GLY A 176 5.96 3.23 -15.73
CA GLY A 176 5.52 2.90 -17.08
C GLY A 176 5.81 4.00 -18.10
N GLN A 177 5.82 5.27 -17.67
CA GLN A 177 6.05 6.39 -18.58
C GLN A 177 7.53 6.55 -18.99
N PHE A 178 8.47 6.19 -18.12
CA PHE A 178 9.90 6.29 -18.42
C PHE A 178 10.38 5.40 -19.58
N TYR A 179 9.57 4.42 -20.00
CA TYR A 179 9.86 3.60 -21.18
C TYR A 179 9.79 4.39 -22.50
N SER A 180 9.07 5.50 -22.56
CA SER A 180 8.88 6.27 -23.79
C SER A 180 8.91 7.79 -23.62
N LYS A 181 8.98 8.29 -22.39
CA LYS A 181 8.94 9.73 -22.07
C LYS A 181 10.22 10.23 -21.41
N THR A 182 10.49 11.53 -21.55
CA THR A 182 11.55 12.24 -20.82
C THR A 182 11.16 12.48 -19.36
N GLU A 183 12.13 12.81 -18.51
CA GLU A 183 11.88 13.16 -17.10
C GLU A 183 10.85 14.30 -16.97
N ASP A 184 10.99 15.37 -17.74
CA ASP A 184 10.06 16.52 -17.72
C ASP A 184 8.63 16.11 -18.10
N GLN A 185 8.48 15.23 -19.08
CA GLN A 185 7.17 14.73 -19.49
C GLN A 185 6.53 13.84 -18.41
N VAL A 186 7.33 13.03 -17.70
CA VAL A 186 6.85 12.24 -16.56
C VAL A 186 6.42 13.18 -15.42
N ILE A 187 7.25 14.17 -15.07
CA ILE A 187 6.94 15.16 -14.03
C ILE A 187 5.67 15.93 -14.37
N ALA A 188 5.49 16.34 -15.63
CA ALA A 188 4.31 17.06 -16.10
C ALA A 188 3.00 16.24 -15.96
N SER A 189 3.08 14.91 -15.85
CA SER A 189 1.90 14.05 -15.67
C SER A 189 1.45 13.93 -14.20
N ILE A 190 2.31 14.26 -13.23
CA ILE A 190 2.06 14.10 -11.79
C ILE A 190 0.74 14.76 -11.35
N PRO A 191 0.42 16.01 -11.75
CA PRO A 191 -0.83 16.65 -11.33
C PRO A 191 -2.08 15.88 -11.76
N THR A 192 -2.07 15.29 -12.97
CA THR A 192 -3.19 14.47 -13.45
C THR A 192 -3.33 13.18 -12.65
N ILE A 193 -2.21 12.51 -12.35
CA ILE A 193 -2.22 11.30 -11.51
C ILE A 193 -2.82 11.62 -10.13
N LEU A 194 -2.37 12.71 -9.50
CA LEU A 194 -2.86 13.11 -8.18
C LEU A 194 -4.30 13.60 -8.17
N LEU A 195 -4.80 14.18 -9.27
CA LEU A 195 -6.21 14.55 -9.42
C LEU A 195 -7.12 13.32 -9.45
N GLU A 196 -6.72 12.27 -10.18
CA GLU A 196 -7.44 10.99 -10.20
C GLU A 196 -7.42 10.33 -8.82
N PHE A 197 -6.27 10.36 -8.12
CA PHE A 197 -6.17 9.86 -6.76
C PHE A 197 -7.07 10.64 -5.78
N GLU A 198 -7.03 11.98 -5.84
CA GLU A 198 -7.89 12.86 -5.05
C GLU A 198 -9.38 12.55 -5.28
N THR A 199 -9.77 12.32 -6.53
CA THR A 199 -11.15 11.99 -6.90
C THR A 199 -11.59 10.69 -6.23
N GLY A 200 -10.80 9.61 -6.34
CA GLY A 200 -11.14 8.35 -5.68
C GLY A 200 -11.16 8.44 -4.14
N LEU A 201 -10.26 9.22 -3.53
CA LEU A 201 -10.30 9.48 -2.09
C LEU A 201 -11.58 10.22 -1.67
N LYS A 202 -12.02 11.21 -2.47
CA LYS A 202 -13.29 11.93 -2.25
C LYS A 202 -14.49 11.02 -2.36
N GLU A 203 -14.49 10.10 -3.32
CA GLU A 203 -15.53 9.09 -3.48
C GLU A 203 -15.60 8.13 -2.28
N LEU A 204 -14.46 7.65 -1.77
CA LEU A 204 -14.40 6.83 -0.55
C LEU A 204 -14.89 7.59 0.68
N TYR A 205 -14.47 8.85 0.83
CA TYR A 205 -14.91 9.72 1.93
C TYR A 205 -16.43 9.95 1.90
N ALA A 206 -17.00 10.18 0.72
CA ALA A 206 -18.45 10.27 0.51
C ALA A 206 -19.17 8.96 0.86
N GLN A 207 -18.49 7.82 0.74
CA GLN A 207 -18.97 6.52 1.19
C GLN A 207 -18.66 6.20 2.67
N GLY A 208 -18.29 7.21 3.47
CA GLY A 208 -18.15 7.07 4.91
C GLY A 208 -16.74 6.76 5.39
N ALA A 209 -15.75 6.60 4.50
CA ALA A 209 -14.36 6.42 4.93
C ALA A 209 -13.87 7.62 5.75
N ARG A 210 -13.22 7.37 6.90
CA ARG A 210 -12.71 8.43 7.79
C ARG A 210 -11.24 8.27 8.17
N LYS A 211 -10.65 7.08 8.08
CA LYS A 211 -9.25 6.86 8.47
C LYS A 211 -8.45 6.43 7.25
N PHE A 212 -7.62 7.32 6.73
CA PHE A 212 -6.81 7.09 5.52
C PHE A 212 -5.33 6.94 5.90
N TRP A 213 -4.68 5.92 5.35
CA TRP A 213 -3.27 5.62 5.51
C TRP A 213 -2.63 5.53 4.13
N ILE A 214 -1.88 6.54 3.75
CA ILE A 214 -1.42 6.75 2.38
C ILE A 214 0.10 6.65 2.35
N HIS A 215 0.60 5.61 1.68
CA HIS A 215 2.02 5.47 1.36
C HIS A 215 2.36 6.39 0.17
N ASN A 216 3.52 7.03 0.25
CA ASN A 216 4.14 7.62 -0.92
C ASN A 216 4.85 6.55 -1.77
N THR A 217 5.36 6.94 -2.94
CA THR A 217 6.12 6.02 -3.80
C THR A 217 7.49 5.72 -3.21
N GLY A 218 8.01 4.51 -3.43
CA GLY A 218 9.35 4.14 -3.04
C GLY A 218 10.45 4.85 -3.85
N PRO A 219 11.73 4.53 -3.60
CA PRO A 219 12.83 5.03 -4.42
C PRO A 219 12.83 4.36 -5.80
N LEU A 220 12.05 4.93 -6.72
CA LEU A 220 11.77 4.34 -8.04
C LEU A 220 13.05 4.01 -8.83
N GLY A 221 14.08 4.85 -8.73
CA GLY A 221 15.35 4.62 -9.42
C GLY A 221 16.15 3.43 -8.87
N CYS A 222 15.84 2.98 -7.66
CA CYS A 222 16.54 1.87 -7.01
C CYS A 222 15.91 0.51 -7.29
N LEU A 223 14.81 0.44 -8.05
CA LEU A 223 14.25 -0.84 -8.45
C LEU A 223 15.28 -1.58 -9.32
N PRO A 224 15.59 -2.86 -9.04
CA PRO A 224 16.56 -3.62 -9.84
C PRO A 224 16.24 -3.62 -11.34
N GLN A 225 14.95 -3.69 -11.70
CA GLN A 225 14.50 -3.57 -13.09
C GLN A 225 14.88 -2.22 -13.72
N ASN A 226 14.69 -1.11 -13.00
CA ASN A 226 15.00 0.22 -13.52
C ASN A 226 16.50 0.44 -13.64
N ILE A 227 17.29 -0.05 -12.68
CA ILE A 227 18.76 -0.05 -12.77
C ILE A 227 19.21 -0.86 -13.99
N ALA A 228 18.66 -2.06 -14.18
CA ALA A 228 19.03 -2.93 -15.29
C ALA A 228 18.71 -2.32 -16.65
N LEU A 229 17.60 -1.59 -16.79
CA LEU A 229 17.15 -1.03 -18.07
C LEU A 229 17.69 0.38 -18.35
N PHE A 230 17.72 1.24 -17.34
CA PHE A 230 18.01 2.68 -17.50
C PHE A 230 19.33 3.11 -16.86
N GLY A 231 19.94 2.27 -16.02
CA GLY A 231 21.20 2.56 -15.31
C GLY A 231 22.47 2.18 -16.06
N LYS A 232 22.45 2.19 -17.41
CA LYS A 232 23.60 1.79 -18.24
C LYS A 232 24.73 2.82 -18.26
N ASP A 233 24.40 4.09 -18.05
CA ASP A 233 25.36 5.18 -17.95
C ASP A 233 25.59 5.53 -16.47
N PRO A 234 26.80 5.29 -15.92
CA PRO A 234 27.11 5.59 -14.53
C PRO A 234 26.94 7.06 -14.15
N THR A 235 27.04 7.98 -15.11
CA THR A 235 26.88 9.43 -14.87
C THR A 235 25.42 9.81 -14.57
N LEU A 236 24.46 8.93 -14.86
CA LEU A 236 23.03 9.11 -14.61
C LEU A 236 22.57 8.45 -13.31
N LEU A 237 23.49 7.88 -12.54
CA LEU A 237 23.22 7.24 -11.25
C LEU A 237 23.45 8.21 -10.09
N ASP A 238 22.71 8.02 -9.01
CA ASP A 238 22.98 8.70 -7.74
C ASP A 238 24.05 7.97 -6.91
N GLU A 239 24.33 8.48 -5.72
CA GLU A 239 25.37 7.96 -4.81
C GLU A 239 25.14 6.50 -4.36
N LEU A 240 23.92 5.98 -4.47
CA LEU A 240 23.57 4.59 -4.17
C LEU A 240 23.45 3.73 -5.43
N HIS A 241 23.95 4.23 -6.57
CA HIS A 241 23.85 3.59 -7.88
C HIS A 241 22.42 3.40 -8.39
N CYS A 242 21.47 4.21 -7.90
CA CYS A 242 20.10 4.22 -8.38
C CYS A 242 19.93 5.20 -9.56
N VAL A 243 18.95 4.96 -10.43
CA VAL A 243 18.67 5.82 -11.58
C VAL A 243 18.15 7.19 -11.12
N ALA A 244 18.99 8.23 -11.18
CA ALA A 244 18.73 9.51 -10.50
C ALA A 244 17.45 10.21 -10.98
N ARG A 245 17.21 10.22 -12.30
CA ARG A 245 16.00 10.84 -12.89
C ARG A 245 14.69 10.20 -12.43
N HIS A 246 14.69 8.89 -12.16
CA HIS A 246 13.51 8.19 -11.65
C HIS A 246 13.26 8.55 -10.19
N ASN A 247 14.33 8.61 -9.37
CA ASN A 247 14.24 9.04 -7.98
C ASN A 247 13.79 10.51 -7.86
N ARG A 248 14.22 11.40 -8.76
CA ARG A 248 13.73 12.80 -8.78
C ARG A 248 12.24 12.89 -9.07
N ALA A 249 11.74 12.19 -10.09
CA ALA A 249 10.31 12.16 -10.38
C ALA A 249 9.50 11.57 -9.21
N ALA A 250 9.97 10.49 -8.58
CA ALA A 250 9.33 9.92 -7.39
C ALA A 250 9.31 10.92 -6.21
N LYS A 251 10.42 11.62 -5.95
CA LYS A 251 10.48 12.66 -4.89
C LYS A 251 9.53 13.83 -5.17
N LEU A 252 9.42 14.27 -6.43
CA LEU A 252 8.46 15.31 -6.82
C LEU A 252 7.01 14.86 -6.69
N PHE A 253 6.70 13.60 -7.06
CA PHE A 253 5.39 13.01 -6.84
C PHE A 253 5.06 12.97 -5.34
N ASN A 254 6.00 12.50 -4.52
CA ASN A 254 5.84 12.39 -3.07
C ASN A 254 5.63 13.76 -2.41
N LEU A 255 6.35 14.79 -2.85
CA LEU A 255 6.16 16.17 -2.38
C LEU A 255 4.73 16.67 -2.66
N GLN A 256 4.23 16.48 -3.89
CA GLN A 256 2.89 16.90 -4.26
C GLN A 256 1.81 16.05 -3.58
N LEU A 257 2.04 14.74 -3.39
CA LEU A 257 1.15 13.86 -2.64
C LEU A 257 1.06 14.27 -1.16
N HIS A 258 2.17 14.67 -0.54
CA HIS A 258 2.16 15.18 0.82
C HIS A 258 1.36 16.49 0.94
N ALA A 259 1.49 17.39 -0.04
CA ALA A 259 0.67 18.61 -0.12
C ALA A 259 -0.81 18.28 -0.30
N LEU A 260 -1.15 17.31 -1.16
CA LEU A 260 -2.52 16.82 -1.34
C LEU A 260 -3.08 16.23 -0.03
N CYS A 261 -2.32 15.40 0.69
CA CYS A 261 -2.75 14.88 1.99
C CYS A 261 -3.02 16.00 3.00
N THR A 262 -2.19 17.06 3.00
CA THR A 262 -2.38 18.23 3.85
C THR A 262 -3.65 19.00 3.49
N LYS A 263 -3.91 19.23 2.20
CA LYS A 263 -5.17 19.80 1.70
C LYS A 263 -6.38 18.98 2.16
N LEU A 264 -6.35 17.67 1.95
CA LEU A 264 -7.48 16.79 2.28
C LEU A 264 -7.76 16.70 3.78
N ARG A 265 -6.76 16.87 4.66
CA ARG A 265 -7.00 16.99 6.11
C ARG A 265 -7.86 18.21 6.46
N GLY A 266 -7.78 19.28 5.69
CA GLY A 266 -8.63 20.47 5.84
C GLY A 266 -10.02 20.32 5.22
N GLU A 267 -10.16 19.48 4.19
CA GLU A 267 -11.44 19.27 3.48
C GLU A 267 -12.28 18.14 4.10
N PHE A 268 -11.66 17.09 4.63
CA PHE A 268 -12.35 15.90 5.14
C PHE A 268 -12.67 16.03 6.63
N SER A 269 -13.75 16.77 6.94
CA SER A 269 -14.25 16.94 8.31
C SER A 269 -14.43 15.61 9.05
N GLY A 270 -13.78 15.48 10.20
CA GLY A 270 -13.85 14.27 11.04
C GLY A 270 -13.09 13.07 10.49
N ALA A 271 -12.28 13.24 9.44
CA ALA A 271 -11.35 12.22 8.97
C ALA A 271 -9.94 12.45 9.50
N SER A 272 -9.18 11.37 9.64
CA SER A 272 -7.74 11.37 9.87
C SER A 272 -7.03 10.87 8.61
N ILE A 273 -6.01 11.60 8.16
CA ILE A 273 -5.18 11.20 7.02
C ILE A 273 -3.72 11.09 7.48
N THR A 274 -3.19 9.88 7.51
CA THR A 274 -1.80 9.57 7.79
C THR A 274 -1.06 9.43 6.47
N TYR A 275 -0.05 10.27 6.28
CA TYR A 275 0.89 10.15 5.17
C TYR A 275 2.13 9.39 5.66
N VAL A 276 2.58 8.40 4.91
CA VAL A 276 3.73 7.56 5.25
C VAL A 276 4.82 7.70 4.21
N ASP A 277 6.00 8.12 4.67
CA ASP A 277 7.17 8.29 3.82
C ASP A 277 7.92 6.98 3.60
N ILE A 278 7.30 6.08 2.83
CA ILE A 278 7.88 4.81 2.38
C ILE A 278 9.16 5.03 1.57
N HIS A 279 9.27 6.12 0.82
CA HIS A 279 10.48 6.49 0.09
C HIS A 279 11.69 6.54 1.01
N THR A 280 11.63 7.37 2.05
CA THR A 280 12.73 7.57 2.99
C THR A 280 13.04 6.30 3.76
N ILE A 281 12.02 5.53 4.17
CA ILE A 281 12.20 4.25 4.85
C ILE A 281 12.97 3.26 3.96
N LYS A 282 12.53 3.03 2.72
CA LYS A 282 13.17 2.10 1.79
C LYS A 282 14.54 2.59 1.33
N TYR A 283 14.70 3.88 1.07
CA TYR A 283 15.99 4.46 0.67
C TYR A 283 17.03 4.36 1.79
N SER A 284 16.63 4.61 3.05
CA SER A 284 17.48 4.44 4.22
C SER A 284 17.89 2.97 4.42
N LEU A 285 16.98 2.02 4.20
CA LEU A 285 17.30 0.59 4.21
C LEU A 285 18.37 0.25 3.18
N ILE A 286 18.24 0.75 1.94
CA ILE A 286 19.23 0.53 0.87
C ILE A 286 20.58 1.16 1.26
N ALA A 287 20.58 2.39 1.78
CA ALA A 287 21.80 3.07 2.19
C ALA A 287 22.52 2.37 3.36
N ASN A 288 21.77 1.68 4.23
CA ASN A 288 22.27 1.08 5.47
C ASN A 288 22.10 -0.44 5.51
N TYR A 289 22.05 -1.10 4.35
CA TYR A 289 21.68 -2.52 4.20
C TYR A 289 22.47 -3.46 5.12
N SER A 290 23.76 -3.19 5.31
CA SER A 290 24.67 -3.94 6.19
C SER A 290 24.23 -3.97 7.66
N ARG A 291 23.46 -2.99 8.14
CA ARG A 291 22.91 -2.98 9.51
C ARG A 291 21.76 -3.97 9.69
N TYR A 292 21.18 -4.44 8.60
CA TYR A 292 20.02 -5.34 8.58
C TYR A 292 20.38 -6.75 8.11
N ALA A 293 21.67 -7.07 8.02
CA ALA A 293 22.18 -8.33 7.47
C ALA A 293 21.67 -8.63 6.04
N LEU A 294 21.42 -7.56 5.28
CA LEU A 294 21.17 -7.60 3.84
C LEU A 294 22.48 -7.40 3.08
#